data_AF-A0A7G9LB23-F1
#
_entry.id   AF-A0A7G9LB23-F1
#
_cell.length_a   1.000
_cell.length_b   1.000
_cell.length_c   1.000
_cell.angle_alpha   90.00
_cell.angle_beta   90.00
_cell.angle_gamma   90.00
#
_symmetry.space_group_name_H-M   'P 1'
#
loop_
_entity.id
_entity.type
_entity.pdbx_description
1 polymer ?
#
loop_
_entity_poly.entity_id
_entity_poly.type
_entity_poly.pdbx_seq_one_letter_code
_entity_poly.pdbx_strand_id
1 'polypeptide(L)'
;MNTLEVANKWRHMCQEGKNLECITELYADNVVSREMPGVPHGEVVSGKQNVFEKSKQWLEDVVEFHSSKISEPVVADNHFTSKMSFDVTFKSRGRQQMDEVCVFEVQNGKIANEQFFYTM
;
A
#
# COMPACT_ATOMS: atom_id res chain seq x y z
N MET A 1 -4.61 0.12 18.45
CA MET A 1 -4.00 -1.12 17.93
C MET A 1 -2.49 -1.02 18.10
N ASN A 2 -1.82 -2.10 18.50
CA ASN A 2 -0.36 -2.18 18.44
C ASN A 2 0.10 -2.46 16.99
N THR A 3 1.41 -2.38 16.72
CA THR A 3 1.97 -2.55 15.37
C THR A 3 1.61 -3.90 14.74
N LEU A 4 1.63 -5.00 15.51
CA LEU A 4 1.30 -6.33 15.02
C LEU A 4 -0.17 -6.45 14.63
N GLU A 5 -1.08 -5.88 15.42
CA GLU A 5 -2.51 -5.81 15.12
C GLU A 5 -2.78 -5.00 13.84
N VAL A 6 -2.12 -3.85 13.70
CA VAL A 6 -2.22 -3.03 12.48
C VAL A 6 -1.70 -3.80 11.27
N ALA A 7 -0.51 -4.43 11.36
CA ALA A 7 0.10 -5.16 10.26
C ALA A 7 -0.76 -6.35 9.79
N ASN A 8 -1.26 -7.15 10.73
CA ASN A 8 -2.12 -8.28 10.41
C ASN A 8 -3.45 -7.84 9.80
N LYS A 9 -4.06 -6.78 10.33
CA LYS A 9 -5.31 -6.25 9.79
C LYS A 9 -5.12 -5.64 8.41
N TRP A 10 -4.06 -4.84 8.22
CA TRP A 10 -3.68 -4.28 6.92
C TRP A 10 -3.55 -5.39 5.88
N ARG A 11 -2.76 -6.42 6.18
CA ARG A 11 -2.57 -7.57 5.29
C ARG A 11 -3.89 -8.23 4.91
N HIS A 12 -4.71 -8.53 5.91
CA HIS A 12 -5.99 -9.22 5.70
C HIS A 12 -6.92 -8.39 4.80
N MET A 13 -7.08 -7.10 5.09
CA MET A 13 -7.92 -6.21 4.28
C MET A 13 -7.40 -6.08 2.84
N CYS A 14 -6.09 -5.92 2.65
CA CYS A 14 -5.50 -5.84 1.31
C CYS A 14 -5.65 -7.15 0.51
N GLN A 15 -5.53 -8.31 1.16
CA GLN A 15 -5.79 -9.62 0.54
C GLN A 15 -7.25 -9.81 0.13
N GLU A 16 -8.19 -9.21 0.87
CA GLU A 16 -9.62 -9.20 0.52
C GLU A 16 -9.99 -8.15 -0.54
N GLY A 17 -9.01 -7.38 -1.05
CA GLY A 17 -9.24 -6.30 -2.01
C GLY A 17 -9.83 -5.02 -1.39
N LYS A 18 -9.92 -4.94 -0.07
CA LYS A 18 -10.48 -3.80 0.69
C LYS A 18 -9.47 -2.67 0.89
N ASN A 19 -8.66 -2.37 -0.12
CA ASN A 19 -7.54 -1.41 -0.02
C ASN A 19 -8.02 0.00 0.38
N LEU A 20 -9.12 0.48 -0.21
CA LEU A 20 -9.67 1.82 0.10
C LEU A 20 -10.27 1.92 1.52
N GLU A 21 -10.92 0.85 1.96
CA GLU A 21 -11.43 0.74 3.34
C GLU A 21 -10.26 0.66 4.33
N CYS A 22 -9.19 -0.06 3.97
CA CYS A 22 -7.96 -0.15 4.77
C CYS A 22 -7.33 1.22 4.97
N ILE A 23 -7.28 2.08 3.95
CA ILE A 23 -6.81 3.46 4.10
C ILE A 23 -7.70 4.23 5.07
N THR A 24 -9.02 4.19 4.85
CA THR A 24 -10.00 4.86 5.72
C THR A 24 -9.87 4.41 7.17
N GLU A 25 -9.63 3.13 7.42
CA GLU A 25 -9.59 2.56 8.76
C GLU A 25 -8.22 2.69 9.44
N LEU A 26 -7.14 2.36 8.75
CA LEU A 26 -5.82 2.16 9.38
C LEU A 26 -4.88 3.34 9.23
N TYR A 27 -5.11 4.27 8.31
CA TYR A 27 -4.15 5.34 8.02
C TYR A 27 -4.44 6.59 8.86
N ALA A 28 -3.38 7.24 9.30
CA ALA A 28 -3.41 8.52 10.00
C ALA A 28 -3.79 9.64 9.04
N ASP A 29 -4.44 10.71 9.52
CA ASP A 29 -4.89 11.81 8.67
C ASP A 29 -3.73 12.54 7.97
N ASN A 30 -2.55 12.55 8.60
CA ASN A 30 -1.32 13.16 8.13
C ASN A 30 -0.32 12.16 7.50
N VAL A 31 -0.78 10.96 7.12
CA VAL A 31 0.07 9.91 6.53
C VAL A 31 0.93 10.43 5.37
N VAL A 32 2.16 9.95 5.27
CA VAL A 32 3.06 10.21 4.13
C VAL A 32 3.29 8.90 3.37
N SER A 33 3.06 8.91 2.07
CA SER A 33 3.28 7.81 1.14
C SER A 33 4.45 8.13 0.23
N ARG A 34 5.41 7.21 0.13
CA ARG A 34 6.64 7.38 -0.65
C ARG A 34 6.78 6.27 -1.68
N GLU A 35 6.92 6.66 -2.93
CA GLU A 35 7.19 5.77 -4.05
C GLU A 35 8.67 5.81 -4.44
N MET A 36 9.07 4.91 -5.34
CA MET A 36 10.41 4.94 -5.93
C MET A 36 10.60 6.16 -6.84
N PRO A 37 11.83 6.66 -7.02
CA PRO A 37 12.10 7.80 -7.90
C PRO A 37 11.62 7.58 -9.33
N GLY A 38 11.06 8.61 -9.94
CA GLY A 38 10.63 8.59 -11.35
C GLY A 38 9.24 8.01 -11.61
N VAL A 39 8.43 7.76 -10.58
CA VAL A 39 7.03 7.35 -10.78
C VAL A 39 6.15 8.49 -11.32
N PRO A 40 5.17 8.18 -12.18
CA PRO A 40 4.10 9.11 -12.52
C PRO A 40 3.36 9.56 -11.24
N HIS A 41 2.96 10.83 -11.18
CA HIS A 41 2.19 11.44 -10.07
C HIS A 41 2.97 11.81 -8.79
N GLY A 42 4.30 11.67 -8.82
CA GLY A 42 5.19 12.22 -7.80
C GLY A 42 5.59 11.20 -6.72
N GLU A 43 6.80 11.38 -6.21
CA GLU A 43 7.46 10.43 -5.31
C GLU A 43 6.92 10.47 -3.87
N VAL A 44 6.27 11.57 -3.48
CA VAL A 44 5.78 11.77 -2.11
C VAL A 44 4.37 12.34 -2.15
N VAL A 45 3.44 11.65 -1.49
CA VAL A 45 2.05 12.08 -1.30
C VAL A 45 1.77 12.15 0.19
N SER A 46 1.27 13.28 0.67
CA SER A 46 0.97 13.49 2.09
C SER A 46 -0.51 13.76 2.30
N GLY A 47 -1.05 13.26 3.41
CA GLY A 47 -2.45 13.38 3.80
C GLY A 47 -3.29 12.19 3.35
N LYS A 48 -4.14 11.71 4.25
CA LYS A 48 -4.97 10.51 4.04
C LYS A 48 -5.87 10.61 2.82
N GLN A 49 -6.48 11.77 2.60
CA GLN A 49 -7.35 12.00 1.45
C GLN A 49 -6.57 11.86 0.13
N ASN A 50 -5.35 12.41 0.08
CA ASN A 50 -4.52 12.35 -1.13
C ASN A 50 -4.02 10.92 -1.39
N VAL A 51 -3.64 10.18 -0.34
CA VAL A 51 -3.28 8.75 -0.45
C VAL A 51 -4.47 7.91 -0.89
N PHE A 52 -5.67 8.19 -0.37
CA PHE A 52 -6.91 7.55 -0.81
C PHE A 52 -7.19 7.80 -2.29
N GLU A 53 -7.08 9.05 -2.75
CA GLU A 53 -7.32 9.43 -4.15
C GLU A 53 -6.31 8.79 -5.09
N LYS A 54 -5.01 8.82 -4.75
CA LYS A 54 -3.95 8.11 -5.49
C LYS A 54 -4.28 6.62 -5.61
N SER A 55 -4.65 5.98 -4.51
CA SER A 55 -4.97 4.53 -4.49
C SER A 55 -6.23 4.21 -5.29
N LYS A 56 -7.23 5.10 -5.22
CA LYS A 56 -8.46 4.99 -6.01
C LYS A 56 -8.16 5.11 -7.50
N GLN A 57 -7.35 6.08 -7.93
CA GLN A 57 -6.96 6.24 -9.33
C GLN A 57 -6.22 5.01 -9.85
N TRP A 58 -5.29 4.45 -9.05
CA TRP A 58 -4.59 3.23 -9.42
C TRP A 58 -5.55 2.05 -9.62
N LEU A 59 -6.51 1.86 -8.70
CA LEU A 59 -7.54 0.82 -8.81
C LEU A 59 -8.51 1.04 -9.98
N GLU A 60 -8.85 2.29 -10.28
CA GLU A 60 -9.70 2.63 -11.43
C GLU A 60 -9.00 2.36 -12.78
N ASP A 61 -7.67 2.38 -12.82
CA ASP A 61 -6.89 1.98 -14.00
C ASP A 61 -6.75 0.46 -14.14
N VAL A 62 -7.05 -0.32 -13.09
CA VAL A 62 -7.04 -1.79 -13.16
C VAL A 62 -8.23 -2.30 -13.98
N VAL A 63 -7.93 -3.22 -14.90
CA VAL A 63 -8.91 -4.03 -15.63
C VAL A 63 -9.15 -5.35 -14.91
N GLU A 64 -8.07 -6.04 -14.51
CA GLU A 64 -8.15 -7.38 -13.93
C GLU A 64 -6.93 -7.67 -13.05
N PHE A 65 -7.16 -8.30 -11.89
CA PHE A 65 -6.13 -8.95 -11.09
C PHE A 65 -6.06 -10.43 -11.46
N HIS A 66 -4.94 -10.87 -12.02
CA HIS A 66 -4.65 -12.29 -12.26
C HIS A 66 -4.12 -12.97 -11.01
N SER A 67 -3.35 -12.23 -10.21
CA SER A 67 -2.94 -12.65 -8.88
C SER A 67 -2.60 -11.47 -7.98
N SER A 68 -2.81 -11.64 -6.68
CA SER A 68 -2.41 -10.72 -5.62
C SER A 68 -1.94 -11.54 -4.43
N LYS A 69 -0.71 -11.30 -3.96
CA LYS A 69 -0.12 -12.01 -2.83
C LYS A 69 0.57 -11.01 -1.91
N ILE A 70 0.36 -11.21 -0.61
CA ILE A 70 1.01 -10.44 0.45
C ILE A 70 1.63 -11.43 1.44
N SER A 71 2.93 -11.30 1.70
CA SER A 71 3.63 -12.16 2.67
C SER A 71 3.11 -11.95 4.08
N GLU A 72 3.50 -12.84 5.01
CA GLU A 72 3.33 -12.53 6.44
C GLU A 72 4.12 -11.27 6.79
N PRO A 73 3.59 -10.38 7.66
CA PRO A 73 4.30 -9.19 8.05
C PRO A 73 5.47 -9.49 8.99
N VAL A 74 6.57 -8.78 8.82
CA VAL A 74 7.66 -8.73 9.81
C VAL A 74 7.52 -7.43 10.59
N VAL A 75 7.47 -7.52 11.92
CA VAL A 75 7.27 -6.38 12.81
C VAL A 75 8.55 -6.07 13.57
N ALA A 76 8.90 -4.78 13.64
CA ALA A 76 10.03 -4.25 14.41
C ALA A 76 9.59 -2.97 15.13
N ASP A 77 9.31 -3.08 16.42
CA ASP A 77 8.80 -1.97 17.26
C ASP A 77 7.57 -1.29 16.64
N ASN A 78 7.66 -0.01 16.27
CA ASN A 78 6.59 0.76 15.65
C ASN A 78 6.57 0.63 14.11
N HIS A 79 7.35 -0.26 13.52
CA HIS A 79 7.39 -0.50 12.09
C HIS A 79 6.95 -1.92 11.71
N PHE A 80 6.43 -2.07 10.50
CA PHE A 80 6.26 -3.38 9.89
C PHE A 80 6.55 -3.37 8.40
N THR A 81 6.85 -4.53 7.83
CA THR A 81 7.07 -4.70 6.39
C THR A 81 6.37 -5.94 5.85
N SER A 82 6.04 -5.92 4.56
CA SER A 82 5.54 -7.08 3.83
C SER A 82 5.97 -6.99 2.36
N LYS A 83 6.13 -8.16 1.73
CA LYS A 83 6.27 -8.28 0.29
C LYS A 83 4.88 -8.28 -0.35
N MET A 84 4.69 -7.47 -1.39
CA MET A 84 3.50 -7.50 -2.25
C MET A 84 3.89 -7.97 -3.65
N SER A 85 3.11 -8.88 -4.22
CA SER A 85 3.31 -9.36 -5.58
C SER A 85 1.98 -9.38 -6.32
N PHE A 86 2.00 -8.81 -7.52
CA PHE A 86 0.82 -8.63 -8.34
C PHE A 86 1.05 -9.09 -9.77
N ASP A 87 0.01 -9.66 -10.37
CA ASP A 87 -0.09 -9.82 -11.81
C ASP A 87 -1.40 -9.16 -12.23
N VAL A 88 -1.31 -8.00 -12.89
CA VAL A 88 -2.42 -7.06 -13.06
C VAL A 88 -2.44 -6.52 -14.48
N THR A 89 -3.62 -6.46 -15.09
CA THR A 89 -3.85 -5.74 -16.34
C THR A 89 -4.36 -4.33 -16.05
N PHE A 90 -3.68 -3.31 -16.57
CA PHE A 90 -4.09 -1.92 -16.52
C PHE A 90 -4.66 -1.44 -17.87
N LYS A 91 -5.54 -0.45 -17.85
CA LYS A 91 -6.07 0.20 -19.07
C LYS A 91 -4.96 0.98 -19.78
N SER A 92 -4.13 1.69 -19.01
CA SER A 92 -3.09 2.58 -19.54
C SER A 92 -1.85 1.87 -20.11
N ARG A 93 -1.49 0.70 -19.55
CA ARG A 93 -0.16 0.08 -19.74
C ARG A 93 -0.16 -1.44 -19.97
N GLY A 94 -1.34 -2.07 -20.08
CA GLY A 94 -1.46 -3.50 -20.32
C GLY A 94 -1.12 -4.35 -19.08
N ARG A 95 -0.79 -5.63 -19.30
CA ARG A 95 -0.49 -6.59 -18.23
C ARG A 95 0.93 -6.42 -17.70
N GLN A 96 1.06 -6.29 -16.38
CA GLN A 96 2.33 -6.14 -15.68
C GLN A 96 2.44 -7.10 -14.51
N GLN A 97 3.66 -7.54 -14.23
CA GLN A 97 4.02 -8.20 -12.98
C GLN A 97 4.75 -7.19 -12.11
N MET A 98 4.26 -7.00 -10.89
CA MET A 98 4.85 -6.08 -9.92
C MET A 98 5.31 -6.89 -8.70
N ASP A 99 6.50 -6.57 -8.22
CA ASP A 99 7.09 -7.19 -7.03
C ASP A 99 7.73 -6.09 -6.19
N GLU A 100 7.19 -5.88 -4.99
CA GLU A 100 7.49 -4.72 -4.16
C GLU A 100 7.66 -5.10 -2.69
N VAL A 101 8.55 -4.39 -2.00
CA VAL A 101 8.65 -4.40 -0.54
C VAL A 101 8.01 -3.13 0.00
N CYS A 102 7.08 -3.28 0.93
CA CYS A 102 6.39 -2.17 1.58
C CYS A 102 6.90 -2.04 3.01
N VAL A 103 7.25 -0.84 3.44
CA VAL A 103 7.66 -0.53 4.81
C VAL A 103 6.72 0.50 5.38
N PHE A 104 6.19 0.24 6.57
CA PHE A 104 5.20 1.07 7.24
C PHE A 104 5.69 1.48 8.62
N GLU A 105 5.38 2.73 8.99
CA GLU A 105 5.50 3.21 10.36
C GLU A 105 4.11 3.39 10.97
N VAL A 106 3.92 2.89 12.18
CA VAL A 106 2.69 2.98 12.96
C VAL A 106 2.90 3.96 14.10
N GLN A 107 2.01 4.94 14.23
CA GLN A 107 1.94 5.85 15.36
C GLN A 107 0.51 5.89 15.89
N ASN A 108 0.34 5.77 17.20
CA ASN A 108 -0.98 5.78 17.86
C ASN A 108 -1.98 4.75 17.25
N GLY A 109 -1.46 3.61 16.80
CA GLY A 109 -2.25 2.55 16.17
C GLY A 109 -2.78 2.89 14.77
N LYS A 110 -2.17 3.84 14.08
CA LYS A 110 -2.44 4.22 12.69
C LYS A 110 -1.16 4.24 11.88
N ILE A 111 -1.25 3.92 10.59
CA ILE A 111 -0.13 4.03 9.64
C ILE A 111 0.13 5.52 9.39
N ALA A 112 1.29 6.01 9.83
CA ALA A 112 1.73 7.39 9.68
C ALA A 112 2.70 7.57 8.50
N ASN A 113 3.35 6.48 8.06
CA ASN A 113 4.24 6.49 6.91
C ASN A 113 4.12 5.16 6.16
N GLU A 114 4.17 5.20 4.84
CA GLU A 114 4.36 4.05 3.97
C GLU A 114 5.43 4.37 2.92
N GLN A 115 6.26 3.38 2.61
CA GLN A 115 7.27 3.48 1.57
C GLN A 115 7.36 2.18 0.78
N PHE A 116 7.37 2.30 -0.54
CA PHE A 116 7.46 1.20 -1.48
C PHE A 116 8.86 1.12 -2.09
N PHE A 117 9.37 -0.11 -2.24
CA PHE A 117 10.67 -0.40 -2.84
C PHE A 117 10.51 -1.45 -3.94
N TYR A 118 10.86 -1.06 -5.16
CA TYR A 118 10.78 -1.91 -6.35
C TYR A 118 11.65 -1.34 -7.48
N THR A 119 11.76 -2.09 -8.56
CA THR A 119 12.39 -1.65 -9.81
C THR A 119 11.31 -1.36 -10.86
N MET A 120 11.46 -0.26 -11.59
CA MET A 120 10.62 0.06 -12.75
C MET A 120 10.94 -0.79 -13.96
#